data_AF-A0A7X9G9R6-F1
#
_entry.id   AF-A0A7X9G9R6-F1
#
_cell.length_a   1.000
_cell.length_b   1.000
_cell.length_c   1.000
_cell.angle_alpha   90.00
_cell.angle_beta   90.00
_cell.angle_gamma   90.00
#
_symmetry.space_group_name_H-M   'P 1'
#
loop_
_entity.id
_entity.type
_entity.pdbx_description
1 polymer ?
#
loop_
_entity_poly.entity_id
_entity_poly.type
_entity_poly.pdbx_seq_one_letter_code
_entity_poly.pdbx_strand_id
1 'polypeptide(L)'
;AIAAAAEKHKVAITSFTGSCNNLIDRSQHDKYVADFPETVEVAKRLNCRTVIALTGNVVPGRTRCDMSKAVIEGLRRLAPLAEKAGITLVLELLNSAVNHPGYFLDNSEDMAAILRAVNSPNVKGLYDIYHAGIMEGNVTEKILTNLDIIGHFHAAGIPGRHEMKNGEQNYPFICRKIDEAGYTGYLGLEYIPLKDSRSSLIETREWLV
;
A
#
# COMPACT_ATOMS: atom_id res chain seq x y z
N ALA A 1 -1.62 1.91 -24.36
CA ALA A 1 -0.49 0.97 -24.34
C ALA A 1 -0.61 -0.02 -23.18
N ILE A 2 -0.56 0.43 -21.91
CA ILE A 2 -0.58 -0.45 -20.73
C ILE A 2 -1.80 -1.38 -20.68
N ALA A 3 -3.03 -0.84 -20.72
CA ALA A 3 -4.25 -1.65 -20.66
C ALA A 3 -4.34 -2.71 -21.77
N ALA A 4 -4.00 -2.33 -23.00
CA ALA A 4 -3.97 -3.25 -24.14
C ALA A 4 -2.92 -4.36 -23.97
N ALA A 5 -1.76 -4.06 -23.36
CA ALA A 5 -0.76 -5.07 -23.03
C ALA A 5 -1.27 -6.03 -21.95
N ALA A 6 -1.88 -5.50 -20.88
CA ALA A 6 -2.48 -6.30 -19.81
C ALA A 6 -3.54 -7.26 -20.37
N GLU A 7 -4.44 -6.77 -21.21
CA GLU A 7 -5.46 -7.57 -21.90
C GLU A 7 -4.84 -8.65 -22.81
N LYS A 8 -3.90 -8.26 -23.68
CA LYS A 8 -3.19 -9.19 -24.58
C LYS A 8 -2.53 -10.34 -23.84
N HIS A 9 -1.98 -10.06 -22.66
CA HIS A 9 -1.27 -11.05 -21.84
C HIS A 9 -2.13 -11.69 -20.75
N LYS A 10 -3.42 -11.33 -20.65
CA LYS A 10 -4.38 -11.84 -19.65
C LYS A 10 -3.88 -11.63 -18.20
N VAL A 11 -3.31 -10.45 -17.95
CA VAL A 11 -2.83 -10.05 -16.62
C VAL A 11 -3.72 -8.93 -16.08
N ALA A 12 -4.08 -9.01 -14.80
CA ALA A 12 -4.81 -7.94 -14.13
C ALA A 12 -3.85 -6.84 -13.65
N ILE A 13 -4.27 -5.59 -13.74
CA ILE A 13 -3.58 -4.47 -13.09
C ILE A 13 -4.16 -4.34 -11.69
N THR A 14 -3.36 -4.64 -10.67
CA THR A 14 -3.84 -4.82 -9.29
C THR A 14 -3.85 -3.53 -8.48
N SER A 15 -2.95 -2.61 -8.80
CA SER A 15 -2.82 -1.29 -8.17
C SER A 15 -2.04 -0.34 -9.07
N PHE A 16 -2.15 0.96 -8.82
CA PHE A 16 -1.27 1.99 -9.39
C PHE A 16 -1.18 3.21 -8.46
N THR A 17 -0.11 4.00 -8.59
CA THR A 17 0.08 5.22 -7.78
C THR A 17 -0.79 6.37 -8.30
N GLY A 18 -1.58 6.96 -7.41
CA GLY A 18 -2.35 8.17 -7.70
C GLY A 18 -1.51 9.45 -7.56
N SER A 19 -2.16 10.61 -7.75
CA SER A 19 -1.52 11.92 -7.57
C SER A 19 -1.32 12.31 -6.10
N CYS A 20 -1.95 11.59 -5.18
CA CYS A 20 -1.94 11.87 -3.75
C CYS A 20 -0.64 11.39 -3.08
N ASN A 21 0.40 12.23 -3.09
CA ASN A 21 1.75 11.84 -2.66
C ASN A 21 2.22 12.50 -1.34
N ASN A 22 1.48 13.47 -0.80
CA ASN A 22 1.82 14.15 0.46
C ASN A 22 0.55 14.66 1.16
N LEU A 23 -0.11 13.79 1.93
CA LEU A 23 -1.33 14.12 2.70
C LEU A 23 -1.06 14.96 3.97
N ILE A 24 0.18 15.03 4.45
CA ILE A 24 0.53 15.85 5.62
C ILE A 24 0.47 17.35 5.32
N ASP A 25 0.70 17.71 4.06
CA ASP A 25 0.57 19.08 3.56
C ASP A 25 -0.88 19.40 3.19
N ARG A 26 -1.57 20.10 4.10
CA ARG A 26 -2.96 20.55 3.90
C ARG A 26 -3.14 21.45 2.68
N SER A 27 -2.10 22.17 2.26
CA SER A 27 -2.20 23.05 1.08
C SER A 27 -2.41 22.27 -0.21
N GLN A 28 -2.10 20.97 -0.24
CA GLN A 28 -2.29 20.10 -1.41
C GLN A 28 -3.68 19.47 -1.46
N HIS A 29 -4.47 19.49 -0.38
CA HIS A 29 -5.72 18.74 -0.32
C HIS A 29 -6.76 19.23 -1.35
N ASP A 30 -6.84 20.54 -1.57
CA ASP A 30 -7.72 21.11 -2.61
C ASP A 30 -7.33 20.61 -3.99
N LYS A 31 -6.02 20.54 -4.27
CA LYS A 31 -5.48 20.00 -5.51
C LYS A 31 -5.82 18.52 -5.66
N TYR A 32 -5.61 17.68 -4.64
CA TYR A 32 -5.93 16.25 -4.74
C TYR A 32 -7.42 16.00 -5.01
N VAL A 33 -8.31 16.80 -4.41
CA VAL A 33 -9.75 16.73 -4.67
C VAL A 33 -10.07 17.16 -6.11
N ALA A 34 -9.46 18.25 -6.60
CA ALA A 34 -9.66 18.76 -7.94
C ALA A 34 -9.15 17.79 -9.03
N ASP A 35 -8.02 17.13 -8.78
CA ASP A 35 -7.37 16.20 -9.71
C ASP A 35 -7.96 14.78 -9.63
N PHE A 36 -8.78 14.46 -8.62
CA PHE A 36 -9.34 13.13 -8.43
C PHE A 36 -10.10 12.58 -9.65
N PRO A 37 -10.89 13.37 -10.40
CA PRO A 37 -11.51 12.90 -11.64
C PRO A 37 -10.53 12.34 -12.66
N GLU A 38 -9.32 12.89 -12.77
CA GLU A 38 -8.29 12.34 -13.67
C GLU A 38 -7.82 10.97 -13.20
N THR A 39 -7.66 10.78 -11.89
CA THR A 39 -7.36 9.47 -11.29
C THR A 39 -8.45 8.45 -11.60
N VAL A 40 -9.73 8.86 -11.57
CA VAL A 40 -10.87 8.02 -11.95
C VAL A 40 -10.80 7.60 -13.42
N GLU A 41 -10.45 8.51 -14.32
CA GLU A 41 -10.30 8.18 -15.74
C GLU A 41 -9.12 7.23 -15.99
N VAL A 42 -8.00 7.39 -15.27
CA VAL A 42 -6.89 6.43 -15.31
C VAL A 42 -7.33 5.06 -14.80
N ALA A 43 -8.01 5.00 -13.65
CA ALA A 43 -8.52 3.76 -13.06
C ALA A 43 -9.42 2.99 -14.04
N LYS A 44 -10.37 3.69 -14.70
CA LYS A 44 -11.24 3.11 -15.74
C LYS A 44 -10.44 2.56 -16.91
N ARG A 45 -9.48 3.34 -17.44
CA ARG A 45 -8.65 2.93 -18.58
C ARG A 45 -7.79 1.71 -18.27
N LEU A 46 -7.31 1.59 -17.03
CA LEU A 46 -6.50 0.46 -16.56
C LEU A 46 -7.34 -0.73 -16.08
N ASN A 47 -8.66 -0.58 -15.98
CA ASN A 47 -9.53 -1.53 -15.28
C ASN A 47 -8.99 -1.91 -13.89
N CYS A 48 -8.50 -0.91 -13.16
CA CYS A 48 -7.87 -1.07 -11.85
C CYS A 48 -8.56 -0.13 -10.85
N ARG A 49 -8.98 -0.66 -9.70
CA ARG A 49 -9.73 0.09 -8.69
C ARG A 49 -8.90 0.44 -7.46
N THR A 50 -7.68 -0.06 -7.33
CA THR A 50 -6.83 0.16 -6.17
C THR A 50 -5.82 1.26 -6.49
N VAL A 51 -5.88 2.37 -5.75
CA VAL A 51 -5.05 3.55 -5.99
C VAL A 51 -4.20 3.84 -4.77
N ILE A 52 -2.88 3.85 -4.94
CA ILE A 52 -1.93 4.09 -3.85
C ILE A 52 -1.88 5.59 -3.54
N ALA A 53 -1.92 5.92 -2.25
CA ALA A 53 -1.73 7.26 -1.70
C ALA A 53 -0.62 7.25 -0.64
N LEU A 54 0.09 8.37 -0.51
CA LEU A 54 1.22 8.52 0.41
C LEU A 54 0.99 9.67 1.39
N THR A 55 1.61 9.60 2.57
CA THR A 55 1.50 10.64 3.60
C THR A 55 2.49 11.77 3.42
N GLY A 56 3.70 11.46 2.95
CA GLY A 56 4.85 12.35 2.98
C GLY A 56 5.68 12.18 4.26
N ASN A 57 6.64 13.08 4.44
CA ASN A 57 7.62 13.03 5.52
C ASN A 57 7.18 13.78 6.78
N VAL A 58 7.77 13.41 7.91
CA VAL A 58 7.70 14.14 9.18
C VAL A 58 8.15 15.58 8.96
N VAL A 59 7.33 16.52 9.45
CA VAL A 59 7.61 17.96 9.36
C VAL A 59 8.15 18.44 10.72
N PRO A 60 9.39 18.99 10.78
CA PRO A 60 9.94 19.52 12.02
C PRO A 60 9.01 20.55 12.69
N GLY A 61 8.88 20.45 14.02
CA GLY A 61 8.00 21.32 14.80
C GLY A 61 6.52 20.97 14.79
N ARG A 62 6.09 19.94 14.03
CA ARG A 62 4.72 19.40 14.08
C ARG A 62 4.68 18.09 14.85
N THR A 63 3.65 17.90 15.66
CA THR A 63 3.44 16.64 16.39
C THR A 63 2.93 15.55 15.44
N ARG A 64 3.15 14.27 15.79
CA ARG A 64 2.54 13.14 15.06
C ARG A 64 1.01 13.22 15.05
N CYS A 65 0.40 13.73 16.12
CA CYS A 65 -1.04 13.97 16.20
C CYS A 65 -1.51 15.01 15.14
N ASP A 66 -0.79 16.13 14.99
CA ASP A 66 -1.15 17.16 14.02
C ASP A 66 -0.93 16.72 12.57
N MET A 67 0.05 15.85 12.33
CA MET A 67 0.27 15.22 11.03
C MET A 67 -0.81 14.17 10.73
N SER A 68 -1.17 13.32 11.71
CA SER A 68 -2.27 12.36 11.59
C SER A 68 -3.59 13.06 11.25
N LYS A 69 -3.91 14.17 11.94
CA LYS A 69 -5.09 14.99 11.63
C LYS A 69 -5.10 15.48 10.19
N ALA A 70 -3.96 15.95 9.68
CA ALA A 70 -3.86 16.38 8.28
C ALA A 70 -4.13 15.23 7.31
N VAL A 71 -3.56 14.05 7.58
CA VAL A 71 -3.79 12.86 6.75
C VAL A 71 -5.27 12.47 6.78
N ILE A 72 -5.88 12.41 7.97
CA ILE A 72 -7.30 12.07 8.14
C ILE A 72 -8.20 13.09 7.40
N GLU A 73 -7.92 14.39 7.52
CA GLU A 73 -8.65 15.44 6.82
C GLU A 73 -8.59 15.26 5.30
N GLY A 74 -7.39 15.06 4.74
CA GLY A 74 -7.21 14.85 3.30
C GLY A 74 -7.95 13.61 2.80
N LEU A 75 -7.83 12.49 3.52
CA LEU A 75 -8.51 11.24 3.17
C LEU A 75 -10.03 11.34 3.29
N ARG A 76 -10.57 12.01 4.32
CA ARG A 76 -12.03 12.23 4.45
C ARG A 76 -12.61 13.04 3.31
N ARG A 77 -11.83 13.95 2.72
CA ARG A 77 -12.26 14.71 1.54
C ARG A 77 -12.29 13.85 0.27
N LEU A 78 -11.38 12.89 0.16
CA LEU A 78 -11.27 11.99 -1.00
C LEU A 78 -12.21 10.78 -0.89
N ALA A 79 -12.51 10.31 0.31
CA ALA A 79 -13.37 9.15 0.60
C ALA A 79 -14.70 9.14 -0.19
N PRO A 80 -15.55 10.19 -0.15
CA PRO A 80 -16.81 10.18 -0.89
C PRO A 80 -16.62 10.14 -2.41
N LEU A 81 -15.52 10.67 -2.92
CA LEU A 81 -15.19 10.61 -4.35
C LEU A 81 -14.76 9.20 -4.75
N ALA A 82 -13.93 8.56 -3.91
CA ALA A 82 -13.48 7.18 -4.09
C ALA A 82 -14.67 6.20 -4.05
N GLU A 83 -15.56 6.35 -3.06
CA GLU A 83 -16.80 5.57 -2.93
C GLU A 83 -17.68 5.70 -4.18
N LYS A 84 -17.96 6.94 -4.62
CA LYS A 84 -18.77 7.21 -5.82
C LYS A 84 -18.14 6.60 -7.09
N ALA A 85 -16.81 6.58 -7.17
CA ALA A 85 -16.09 6.03 -8.32
C ALA A 85 -15.88 4.51 -8.25
N GLY A 86 -16.18 3.87 -7.11
CA GLY A 86 -15.85 2.46 -6.87
C GLY A 86 -14.35 2.20 -6.80
N ILE A 87 -13.57 3.18 -6.36
CA ILE A 87 -12.12 3.11 -6.18
C ILE A 87 -11.81 2.89 -4.70
N THR A 88 -10.81 2.07 -4.40
CA THR A 88 -10.23 1.94 -3.05
C THR A 88 -8.90 2.68 -3.03
N LEU A 89 -8.81 3.74 -2.24
CA LEU A 89 -7.55 4.39 -1.91
C LEU A 89 -6.83 3.54 -0.87
N VAL A 90 -5.57 3.18 -1.14
CA VAL A 90 -4.73 2.42 -0.22
C VAL A 90 -3.57 3.28 0.25
N LEU A 91 -3.55 3.60 1.55
CA LEU A 91 -2.51 4.40 2.17
C LEU A 91 -1.31 3.51 2.52
N GLU A 92 -0.15 3.81 1.94
CA GLU A 92 1.02 2.91 2.03
C GLU A 92 1.89 3.16 3.25
N LEU A 93 2.11 2.07 3.99
CA LEU A 93 3.04 1.93 5.10
C LEU A 93 4.46 1.70 4.53
N LEU A 94 5.40 2.61 4.81
CA LEU A 94 6.80 2.49 4.36
C LEU A 94 7.76 2.38 5.54
N ASN A 95 9.04 2.02 5.31
CA ASN A 95 10.04 2.08 6.38
C ASN A 95 10.80 3.40 6.35
N SER A 96 10.96 4.02 7.53
CA SER A 96 11.77 5.22 7.71
C SER A 96 13.24 4.92 8.06
N ALA A 97 13.55 3.68 8.40
CA ALA A 97 14.89 3.27 8.83
C ALA A 97 15.88 3.08 7.67
N VAL A 98 15.44 2.59 6.51
CA VAL A 98 16.34 2.15 5.42
C VAL A 98 16.05 2.87 4.10
N ASN A 99 14.80 2.87 3.63
CA ASN A 99 14.47 3.30 2.27
C ASN A 99 13.86 4.69 2.20
N HIS A 100 13.07 5.09 3.20
CA HIS A 100 12.40 6.38 3.20
C HIS A 100 12.70 7.18 4.48
N PRO A 101 13.97 7.59 4.73
CA PRO A 101 14.32 8.40 5.89
C PRO A 101 13.39 9.59 6.09
N GLY A 102 12.77 9.63 7.28
CA GLY A 102 11.83 10.68 7.67
C GLY A 102 10.39 10.49 7.18
N TYR A 103 10.03 9.38 6.53
CA TYR A 103 8.63 9.10 6.18
C TYR A 103 7.76 9.02 7.43
N PHE A 104 6.55 9.59 7.36
CA PHE A 104 5.68 9.70 8.54
C PHE A 104 4.96 8.39 8.86
N LEU A 105 4.32 7.76 7.87
CA LEU A 105 3.53 6.56 8.11
C LEU A 105 4.42 5.32 8.07
N ASP A 106 5.17 5.12 9.15
CA ASP A 106 6.22 4.12 9.27
C ASP A 106 5.95 3.04 10.31
N ASN A 107 4.73 2.98 10.84
CA ASN A 107 4.26 1.92 11.71
C ASN A 107 2.76 1.64 11.48
N SER A 108 2.37 0.40 11.73
CA SER A 108 1.00 -0.09 11.48
C SER A 108 -0.04 0.40 12.49
N GLU A 109 0.37 0.81 13.70
CA GLU A 109 -0.54 1.38 14.71
C GLU A 109 -1.10 2.73 14.25
N ASP A 110 -0.22 3.64 13.77
CA ASP A 110 -0.65 4.93 13.22
C ASP A 110 -1.51 4.75 11.96
N MET A 111 -1.15 3.79 11.09
CA MET A 111 -1.99 3.43 9.94
C MET A 111 -3.38 2.99 10.38
N ALA A 112 -3.47 2.12 11.39
CA ALA A 112 -4.75 1.66 11.90
C ALA A 112 -5.57 2.80 12.51
N ALA A 113 -4.95 3.66 13.33
CA ALA A 113 -5.61 4.80 13.94
C ALA A 113 -6.16 5.78 12.88
N ILE A 114 -5.37 6.10 11.86
CA ILE A 114 -5.77 6.99 10.76
C ILE A 114 -6.95 6.39 9.97
N LEU A 115 -6.84 5.14 9.52
CA LEU A 115 -7.86 4.52 8.68
C LEU A 115 -9.18 4.32 9.43
N ARG A 116 -9.12 3.93 10.71
CA ARG A 116 -10.30 3.85 11.58
C ARG A 116 -10.94 5.21 11.83
N ALA A 117 -10.14 6.28 11.95
CA ALA A 117 -10.67 7.64 12.06
C ALA A 117 -11.31 8.15 10.77
N VAL A 118 -10.77 7.78 9.59
CA VAL A 118 -11.39 8.10 8.30
C VAL A 118 -12.73 7.38 8.16
N ASN A 119 -12.81 6.12 8.60
CA ASN A 119 -14.04 5.33 8.66
C ASN A 119 -14.78 5.23 7.31
N SER A 120 -14.05 4.87 6.24
CA SER A 120 -14.61 4.64 4.90
C SER A 120 -14.24 3.25 4.39
N PRO A 121 -15.18 2.52 3.74
CA PRO A 121 -14.87 1.23 3.13
C PRO A 121 -13.93 1.35 1.92
N ASN A 122 -13.82 2.54 1.32
CA ASN A 122 -13.01 2.83 0.13
C ASN A 122 -11.69 3.55 0.47
N VAL A 123 -11.35 3.65 1.76
CA VAL A 123 -10.03 4.10 2.22
C VAL A 123 -9.45 3.01 3.13
N LYS A 124 -8.41 2.35 2.64
CA LYS A 124 -7.77 1.19 3.25
C LYS A 124 -6.26 1.38 3.36
N GLY A 125 -5.57 0.44 3.98
CA GLY A 125 -4.11 0.40 4.04
C GLY A 125 -3.53 -0.45 2.91
N LEU A 126 -2.40 0.01 2.37
CA LEU A 126 -1.44 -0.88 1.70
C LEU A 126 -0.43 -1.29 2.77
N TYR A 127 -0.54 -2.54 3.23
CA TYR A 127 0.38 -3.11 4.20
C TYR A 127 1.55 -3.74 3.45
N ASP A 128 2.64 -3.00 3.28
CA ASP A 128 3.88 -3.57 2.78
C ASP A 128 4.58 -4.35 3.90
N ILE A 129 4.66 -5.67 3.71
CA ILE A 129 5.19 -6.62 4.71
C ILE A 129 6.70 -6.43 4.88
N TYR A 130 7.41 -6.02 3.84
CA TYR A 130 8.85 -5.71 3.90
C TYR A 130 9.10 -4.47 4.74
N HIS A 131 8.33 -3.40 4.51
CA HIS A 131 8.44 -2.15 5.27
C HIS A 131 8.10 -2.36 6.76
N ALA A 132 7.00 -3.04 7.04
CA ALA A 132 6.61 -3.38 8.42
C ALA A 132 7.64 -4.30 9.12
N GLY A 133 8.22 -5.25 8.39
CA GLY A 133 9.25 -6.14 8.92
C GLY A 133 10.49 -5.39 9.43
N ILE A 134 10.94 -4.39 8.67
CA ILE A 134 12.08 -3.53 9.05
C ILE A 134 11.75 -2.68 10.28
N MET A 135 10.53 -2.15 10.36
CA MET A 135 10.17 -1.17 11.39
C MET A 135 9.69 -1.78 12.70
N GLU A 136 9.04 -2.94 12.65
CA GLU A 136 8.22 -3.40 13.77
C GLU A 136 8.36 -4.88 14.14
N GLY A 137 8.58 -5.77 13.17
CA GLY A 137 8.45 -7.22 13.38
C GLY A 137 7.02 -7.66 13.77
N ASN A 138 6.87 -8.91 14.22
CA ASN A 138 5.56 -9.52 14.57
C ASN A 138 4.46 -9.30 13.51
N VAL A 139 4.84 -9.35 12.24
CA VAL A 139 4.01 -8.87 11.12
C VAL A 139 2.71 -9.66 10.98
N THR A 140 2.73 -10.98 11.15
CA THR A 140 1.53 -11.82 11.00
C THR A 140 0.43 -11.41 11.96
N GLU A 141 0.73 -11.23 13.24
CA GLU A 141 -0.25 -10.83 14.25
C GLU A 141 -0.82 -9.43 13.95
N LYS A 142 0.04 -8.49 13.55
CA LYS A 142 -0.36 -7.13 13.20
C LYS A 142 -1.23 -7.07 11.96
N ILE A 143 -0.96 -7.92 10.97
CA ILE A 143 -1.79 -8.09 9.78
C ILE A 143 -3.16 -8.63 10.18
N LEU A 144 -3.22 -9.74 10.93
CA LEU A 144 -4.48 -10.37 11.34
C LEU A 144 -5.37 -9.43 12.17
N THR A 145 -4.75 -8.66 13.09
CA THR A 145 -5.45 -7.66 13.91
C THR A 145 -6.07 -6.53 13.08
N ASN A 146 -5.48 -6.21 11.93
CA ASN A 146 -5.87 -5.07 11.10
C ASN A 146 -6.42 -5.47 9.72
N LEU A 147 -6.74 -6.74 9.50
CA LEU A 147 -7.10 -7.23 8.17
C LEU A 147 -8.35 -6.52 7.62
N ASP A 148 -9.25 -6.09 8.50
CA ASP A 148 -10.49 -5.37 8.15
C ASP A 148 -10.24 -4.01 7.48
N ILE A 149 -9.08 -3.40 7.70
CA ILE A 149 -8.68 -2.11 7.12
C ILE A 149 -7.62 -2.24 6.03
N ILE A 150 -7.07 -3.43 5.78
CA ILE A 150 -6.06 -3.64 4.73
C ILE A 150 -6.75 -3.94 3.40
N GLY A 151 -6.37 -3.20 2.35
CA GLY A 151 -6.93 -3.33 1.00
C GLY A 151 -5.92 -3.86 -0.02
N HIS A 152 -4.64 -3.82 0.29
CA HIS A 152 -3.58 -4.35 -0.57
C HIS A 152 -2.34 -4.73 0.25
N PHE A 153 -1.54 -5.67 -0.26
CA PHE A 153 -0.26 -6.04 0.32
C PHE A 153 0.85 -5.88 -0.69
N HIS A 154 2.03 -5.46 -0.23
CA HIS A 154 3.28 -5.61 -0.96
C HIS A 154 4.23 -6.54 -0.22
N ALA A 155 5.18 -7.13 -0.95
CA ALA A 155 6.14 -8.10 -0.45
C ALA A 155 7.52 -7.92 -1.09
N ALA A 156 8.56 -8.04 -0.25
CA ALA A 156 9.96 -8.12 -0.65
C ALA A 156 10.81 -8.80 0.45
N GLY A 157 12.00 -9.28 0.09
CA GLY A 157 12.93 -9.90 1.03
C GLY A 157 13.66 -8.89 1.91
N ILE A 158 13.79 -9.20 3.20
CA ILE A 158 14.68 -8.50 4.13
C ILE A 158 15.89 -9.40 4.42
N PRO A 159 17.13 -8.86 4.38
CA PRO A 159 17.51 -7.50 4.02
C PRO A 159 17.55 -7.26 2.49
N GLY A 160 17.66 -5.99 2.08
CA GLY A 160 18.03 -5.61 0.71
C GLY A 160 16.88 -5.38 -0.29
N ARG A 161 15.63 -5.74 0.06
CA ARG A 161 14.46 -5.62 -0.83
C ARG A 161 14.59 -6.48 -2.09
N HIS A 162 15.13 -7.69 -1.91
CA HIS A 162 15.37 -8.66 -2.99
C HIS A 162 14.35 -9.81 -2.95
N GLU A 163 14.68 -10.96 -3.52
CA GLU A 163 13.88 -12.18 -3.43
C GLU A 163 13.58 -12.58 -1.97
N MET A 164 12.32 -12.92 -1.70
CA MET A 164 11.84 -13.22 -0.34
C MET A 164 12.34 -14.55 0.23
N LYS A 165 12.61 -15.56 -0.63
CA LYS A 165 12.90 -16.94 -0.22
C LYS A 165 14.12 -17.07 0.70
N ASN A 166 15.13 -16.23 0.48
CA ASN A 166 16.37 -16.24 1.27
C ASN A 166 16.39 -15.12 2.32
N GLY A 167 15.28 -14.41 2.51
CA GLY A 167 15.14 -13.37 3.52
C GLY A 167 14.70 -13.94 4.88
N GLU A 168 14.65 -13.07 5.88
CA GLU A 168 14.26 -13.43 7.25
C GLU A 168 12.76 -13.74 7.42
N GLN A 169 11.92 -13.32 6.47
CA GLN A 169 10.46 -13.45 6.55
C GLN A 169 9.96 -14.74 5.89
N ASN A 170 9.19 -15.55 6.63
CA ASN A 170 8.53 -16.73 6.10
C ASN A 170 7.21 -16.37 5.39
N TYR A 171 7.30 -15.90 4.15
CA TYR A 171 6.13 -15.50 3.36
C TYR A 171 5.11 -16.63 3.11
N PRO A 172 5.49 -17.90 2.85
CA PRO A 172 4.51 -18.98 2.75
C PRO A 172 3.65 -19.10 4.01
N PHE A 173 4.23 -18.95 5.21
CA PHE A 173 3.46 -18.91 6.44
C PHE A 173 2.54 -17.68 6.54
N ILE A 174 3.07 -16.49 6.23
CA ILE A 174 2.31 -15.23 6.29
C ILE A 174 1.13 -15.26 5.32
N CYS A 175 1.35 -15.68 4.07
CA CYS A 175 0.31 -15.76 3.04
C CYS A 175 -0.78 -16.75 3.43
N ARG A 176 -0.43 -17.95 3.92
CA ARG A 176 -1.44 -18.91 4.43
C ARG A 176 -2.29 -18.31 5.54
N LYS A 177 -1.71 -17.54 6.46
CA LYS A 177 -2.47 -16.89 7.55
C LYS A 177 -3.41 -15.80 7.02
N ILE A 178 -2.97 -15.03 6.03
CA ILE A 178 -3.79 -14.04 5.34
C ILE A 178 -4.97 -14.71 4.60
N ASP A 179 -4.70 -15.83 3.93
CA ASP A 179 -5.72 -16.61 3.21
C ASP A 179 -6.73 -17.26 4.18
N GLU A 180 -6.26 -17.88 5.26
CA GLU A 180 -7.10 -18.46 6.33
C GLU A 180 -8.01 -17.41 6.97
N ALA A 181 -7.57 -16.15 7.03
CA ALA A 181 -8.34 -15.02 7.55
C ALA A 181 -9.28 -14.38 6.51
N GLY A 182 -9.31 -14.89 5.27
CA GLY A 182 -10.32 -14.55 4.27
C GLY A 182 -9.99 -13.35 3.38
N TYR A 183 -8.73 -12.90 3.34
CA TYR A 183 -8.33 -11.90 2.34
C TYR A 183 -8.36 -12.51 0.93
N THR A 184 -8.94 -11.77 -0.02
CA THR A 184 -9.15 -12.24 -1.40
C THR A 184 -8.50 -11.32 -2.44
N GLY A 185 -7.74 -10.33 -1.98
CA GLY A 185 -7.03 -9.41 -2.85
C GLY A 185 -5.68 -9.98 -3.32
N TYR A 186 -4.84 -9.09 -3.84
CA TYR A 186 -3.53 -9.46 -4.38
C TYR A 186 -2.39 -9.16 -3.40
N LEU A 187 -1.30 -9.92 -3.55
CA LEU A 187 0.03 -9.64 -3.01
C LEU A 187 0.91 -9.09 -4.15
N GLY A 188 1.27 -7.81 -4.08
CA GLY A 188 2.19 -7.19 -5.02
C GLY A 188 3.64 -7.59 -4.70
N LEU A 189 4.37 -8.07 -5.71
CA LEU A 189 5.78 -8.40 -5.56
C LEU A 189 6.63 -7.16 -5.91
N GLU A 190 6.98 -6.36 -4.91
CA GLU A 190 7.68 -5.09 -5.08
C GLU A 190 9.13 -5.17 -4.60
N TYR A 191 9.92 -5.98 -5.30
CA TYR A 191 11.31 -6.24 -4.97
C TYR A 191 12.24 -6.02 -6.17
N ILE A 192 13.53 -5.83 -5.86
CA ILE A 192 14.61 -5.66 -6.84
C ILE A 192 15.31 -7.01 -7.00
N PRO A 193 15.10 -7.75 -8.09
CA PRO A 193 15.69 -9.08 -8.25
C PRO A 193 17.22 -8.98 -8.38
N LEU A 194 17.95 -9.87 -7.71
CA LEU A 194 19.41 -10.00 -7.87
C LEU A 194 19.79 -10.82 -9.10
N LYS A 195 18.85 -11.61 -9.62
CA LYS A 195 18.99 -12.42 -10.83
C LYS A 195 18.09 -11.89 -11.95
N ASP A 196 18.13 -12.54 -13.11
CA ASP A 196 17.18 -12.26 -14.19
C ASP A 196 15.72 -12.32 -13.68
N SER A 197 14.91 -11.32 -14.03
CA SER A 197 13.56 -11.14 -13.48
C SER A 197 12.65 -12.34 -13.74
N ARG A 198 12.76 -13.01 -14.90
CA ARG A 198 11.92 -14.17 -15.20
C ARG A 198 12.27 -15.35 -14.29
N SER A 199 13.56 -15.61 -14.13
CA SER A 199 14.06 -16.69 -13.27
C SER A 199 13.70 -16.44 -11.81
N SER A 200 13.83 -15.18 -11.38
CA SER A 200 13.43 -14.72 -10.04
C SER A 200 11.94 -14.99 -9.76
N LEU A 201 11.05 -14.58 -10.67
CA LEU A 201 9.60 -14.77 -10.50
C LEU A 201 9.17 -16.24 -10.51
N ILE A 202 9.81 -17.11 -11.31
CA ILE A 202 9.53 -18.54 -11.33
C ILE A 202 9.84 -19.14 -9.95
N GLU A 203 11.00 -18.84 -9.39
CA GLU A 203 11.39 -19.34 -8.07
C GLU A 203 10.50 -18.79 -6.95
N THR A 204 10.16 -17.49 -7.00
CA THR A 204 9.23 -16.89 -6.04
C THR A 204 7.88 -17.58 -6.09
N ARG A 205 7.33 -17.82 -7.29
CA ARG A 205 6.06 -18.55 -7.44
C ARG A 205 6.18 -19.93 -6.81
N GLU A 206 7.15 -20.75 -7.22
CA GLU A 206 7.34 -22.12 -6.73
C GLU A 206 7.53 -22.23 -5.22
N TRP A 207 8.03 -21.19 -4.57
CA TRP A 207 8.20 -21.16 -3.12
C TRP A 207 6.96 -20.70 -2.37
N LEU A 208 6.12 -19.84 -2.97
CA LEU A 208 4.90 -19.33 -2.34
C LEU A 208 3.72 -20.31 -2.41
N VAL A 209 3.64 -21.16 -3.45
CA VAL A 209 2.61 -22.20 -3.59
C VAL A 209 2.95 -23.47 -2.82
#